data_AF-A0A838TJG0-F1
#
_entry.id   AF-A0A838TJG0-F1
#
_cell.length_a   1.000
_cell.length_b   1.000
_cell.length_c   1.000
_cell.angle_alpha   90.00
_cell.angle_beta   90.00
_cell.angle_gamma   90.00
#
_symmetry.space_group_name_H-M   'P 1'
#
loop_
_entity.id
_entity.type
_entity.pdbx_description
1 polymer ?
#
loop_
_entity_poly.entity_id
_entity_poly.type
_entity_poly.pdbx_seq_one_letter_code
_entity_poly.pdbx_strand_id
1 'polypeptide(L)'
;FVAFFGHLAGYDAGYYGYAWADAIAADMATVFEKSPNGYLDKSAGMKLRKEIYAPGGSREIDISIHNFLGRDRSIQPYLKTLGIETPAKAESRPPAESDPGAAPPQPPKP
;
A
#
# COMPACT_ATOMS: atom_id res chain seq x y z
N PHE A 1 15.49 -23.28 11.25
CA PHE A 1 14.68 -22.49 10.29
C PHE A 1 14.19 -21.19 10.94
N VAL A 2 13.29 -21.23 11.92
CA VAL A 2 12.79 -20.00 12.60
C VAL A 2 13.91 -19.20 13.29
N ALA A 3 14.84 -19.87 13.99
CA ALA A 3 15.96 -19.22 14.69
C ALA A 3 16.99 -18.50 13.78
N PHE A 4 16.92 -18.70 12.46
CA PHE A 4 17.76 -18.00 11.49
C PHE A 4 17.01 -16.89 10.75
N PHE A 5 15.75 -16.64 11.11
CA PHE A 5 14.95 -15.59 10.48
C PHE A 5 15.07 -14.27 11.24
N GLY A 6 16.14 -13.52 10.96
CA GLY A 6 16.50 -12.31 11.70
C GLY A 6 15.44 -11.19 11.69
N HIS A 7 14.56 -11.13 10.69
CA HIS A 7 13.45 -10.17 10.67
C HIS A 7 12.47 -10.37 11.84
N LEU A 8 12.43 -11.54 12.48
CA LEU A 8 11.60 -11.73 13.66
C LEU A 8 12.09 -10.94 14.89
N ALA A 9 13.31 -10.37 14.85
CA ALA A 9 13.81 -9.47 15.87
C ALA A 9 13.53 -8.00 15.48
N GLY A 10 12.35 -7.49 15.83
CA GLY A 10 11.95 -6.09 15.60
C GLY A 10 11.17 -5.83 14.31
N TYR A 11 10.94 -6.86 13.50
CA TYR A 11 9.97 -6.87 12.39
C TYR A 11 8.99 -8.05 12.55
N ASP A 12 8.79 -8.47 13.80
CA ASP A 12 7.81 -9.48 14.20
C ASP A 12 6.41 -9.05 13.77
N ALA A 13 5.65 -10.02 13.25
CA ALA A 13 4.36 -9.78 12.57
C ALA A 13 4.38 -8.74 11.43
N GLY A 14 5.54 -8.20 11.03
CA GLY A 14 5.68 -7.16 10.02
C GLY A 14 6.19 -7.65 8.67
N TYR A 15 6.67 -8.89 8.55
CA TYR A 15 7.34 -9.37 7.34
C TYR A 15 6.47 -9.31 6.06
N TYR A 16 5.15 -9.42 6.19
CA TYR A 16 4.23 -9.23 5.06
C TYR A 16 4.27 -7.80 4.49
N GLY A 17 4.77 -6.85 5.27
CA GLY A 17 4.95 -5.45 4.90
C GLY A 17 5.81 -5.25 3.65
N TYR A 18 6.70 -6.20 3.33
CA TYR A 18 7.43 -6.18 2.06
C TYR A 18 6.49 -6.36 0.86
N ALA A 19 5.70 -7.43 0.84
CA ALA A 19 4.74 -7.67 -0.25
C ALA A 19 3.67 -6.56 -0.31
N TRP A 20 3.26 -6.03 0.84
CA TRP A 20 2.34 -4.90 0.90
C TRP A 20 2.96 -3.63 0.29
N ALA A 21 4.21 -3.32 0.63
CA ALA A 21 4.93 -2.18 0.06
C ALA A 21 5.14 -2.34 -1.46
N ASP A 22 5.50 -3.55 -1.92
CA ASP A 22 5.65 -3.84 -3.35
C ASP A 22 4.33 -3.64 -4.11
N ALA A 23 3.20 -4.04 -3.52
CA ALA A 23 1.90 -3.86 -4.15
C ALA A 23 1.53 -2.38 -4.32
N ILE A 24 1.81 -1.56 -3.30
CA ILE A 24 1.62 -0.10 -3.36
C ILE A 24 2.58 0.51 -4.40
N ALA A 25 3.85 0.10 -4.38
CA ALA A 25 4.87 0.61 -5.28
C ALA A 25 4.54 0.31 -6.75
N ALA A 26 4.07 -0.89 -7.06
CA ALA A 26 3.63 -1.27 -8.39
C ALA A 26 2.46 -0.39 -8.88
N ASP A 27 1.50 -0.05 -8.01
CA ASP A 27 0.39 0.83 -8.38
C ASP A 27 0.85 2.28 -8.59
N MET A 28 1.74 2.77 -7.72
CA MET A 28 2.35 4.10 -7.84
C MET A 28 3.22 4.25 -9.10
N ALA A 29 3.91 3.18 -9.51
CA ALA A 29 4.69 3.17 -10.74
C ALA A 29 3.85 3.49 -11.98
N THR A 30 2.55 3.16 -11.98
CA THR A 30 1.64 3.47 -13.10
C THR A 30 1.50 4.97 -13.38
N VAL A 31 1.76 5.84 -12.41
CA VAL A 31 1.78 7.30 -12.61
C VAL A 31 2.97 7.68 -13.50
N PHE A 32 4.14 7.10 -13.24
CA PHE A 32 5.34 7.32 -14.03
C PHE A 32 5.24 6.71 -15.42
N GLU A 33 4.74 5.48 -15.54
CA GLU A 33 4.54 4.80 -16.84
C GLU A 33 3.62 5.59 -17.79
N LYS A 34 2.64 6.31 -17.24
CA LYS A 34 1.71 7.16 -18.00
C LYS A 34 2.21 8.58 -18.22
N SER A 35 3.33 8.96 -17.61
CA SER A 35 3.88 10.31 -17.72
C SER A 35 4.64 10.50 -19.03
N PRO A 36 4.66 11.71 -19.62
CA PRO A 36 5.28 11.97 -20.92
C PRO A 36 6.75 11.53 -21.02
N ASN A 37 7.50 11.67 -19.93
CA ASN A 37 8.92 11.28 -19.85
C ASN A 37 9.13 10.02 -18.99
N GLY A 38 8.09 9.22 -18.78
CA GLY A 38 8.18 7.99 -18.00
C GLY A 38 8.67 8.24 -16.57
N TYR A 39 9.59 7.38 -16.12
CA TYR A 39 10.24 7.46 -14.81
C TYR A 39 11.15 8.69 -14.61
N LEU A 40 11.51 9.40 -15.68
CA LEU A 40 12.31 10.62 -15.60
C LEU A 40 11.44 11.90 -15.66
N ASP A 41 10.11 11.75 -15.58
CA ASP A 41 9.22 12.90 -15.60
C ASP A 41 9.32 13.75 -14.32
N LYS A 42 9.73 15.00 -14.50
CA LYS A 42 9.93 15.96 -13.40
C LYS A 42 8.62 16.29 -12.68
N SER A 43 7.50 16.35 -13.40
CA SER A 43 6.20 16.67 -12.80
C SER A 43 5.73 15.52 -11.92
N ALA A 44 5.83 14.28 -12.41
CA ALA A 44 5.53 13.08 -11.64
C ALA A 44 6.43 12.95 -10.39
N GLY A 45 7.74 13.19 -10.55
CA GLY A 45 8.68 13.20 -9.42
C GLY A 45 8.36 14.28 -8.37
N MET A 46 7.95 15.48 -8.80
CA MET A 46 7.54 16.54 -7.87
C MET A 46 6.24 16.18 -7.15
N LYS A 47 5.29 15.54 -7.85
CA LYS A 47 4.06 15.03 -7.25
C LYS A 47 4.37 13.97 -6.18
N LEU A 48 5.27 13.03 -6.46
CA LEU A 48 5.72 12.02 -5.50
C LEU A 48 6.31 12.66 -4.24
N ARG A 49 7.21 13.63 -4.42
CA ARG A 49 7.79 14.38 -3.30
C ARG A 49 6.72 15.07 -2.45
N LYS A 50 5.78 15.76 -3.09
CA LYS A 50 4.78 16.57 -2.41
C LYS A 50 3.74 15.73 -1.67
N GLU A 51 3.25 14.67 -2.30
CA GLU A 51 2.12 13.89 -1.76
C GLU A 51 2.56 12.72 -0.88
N ILE A 52 3.75 12.13 -1.12
CA ILE A 52 4.20 10.94 -0.37
C ILE A 52 5.32 11.28 0.62
N TYR A 53 6.41 11.91 0.17
CA TYR A 53 7.58 12.09 1.02
C TYR A 53 7.48 13.28 1.98
N ALA A 54 6.99 14.42 1.52
CA ALA A 54 6.93 15.64 2.32
C ALA A 54 6.03 15.53 3.56
N PRO A 55 4.86 14.86 3.52
CA PRO A 55 4.03 14.69 4.71
C PRO A 55 4.64 13.75 5.75
N GLY A 56 5.43 12.76 5.33
CA GLY A 56 5.90 11.69 6.21
C GLY A 56 4.73 11.04 6.97
N GLY A 57 4.88 10.86 8.28
CA GLY A 57 3.82 10.33 9.14
C GLY A 57 2.76 11.35 9.60
N SER A 58 2.78 12.60 9.13
CA SER A 58 1.82 13.63 9.56
C SER A 58 0.47 13.58 8.85
N ARG A 59 0.36 12.76 7.79
CA ARG A 59 -0.88 12.53 7.03
C ARG A 59 -1.09 11.02 6.92
N GLU A 60 -2.35 10.59 7.06
CA GLU A 60 -2.73 9.20 6.78
C GLU A 60 -2.24 8.77 5.39
N ILE A 61 -1.52 7.64 5.36
CA ILE A 61 -0.83 7.19 4.15
C ILE A 61 -1.80 6.91 3.00
N ASP A 62 -3.01 6.48 3.31
CA ASP A 62 -4.05 6.20 2.32
C ASP A 62 -4.49 7.47 1.58
N ILE A 63 -4.56 8.61 2.27
CA ILE A 63 -4.84 9.91 1.66
C ILE A 63 -3.68 10.33 0.77
N SER A 64 -2.44 10.15 1.25
CA SER A 64 -1.23 10.44 0.47
C SER A 64 -1.19 9.66 -0.84
N ILE A 65 -1.45 8.35 -0.77
CA ILE A 65 -1.48 7.45 -1.93
C ILE A 65 -2.61 7.82 -2.89
N HIS A 66 -3.82 8.09 -2.38
CA HIS A 66 -4.94 8.52 -3.21
C HIS A 66 -4.62 9.83 -3.95
N ASN A 67 -4.07 10.83 -3.27
CA ASN A 67 -3.71 12.11 -3.90
C ASN A 67 -2.60 11.95 -4.95
N PHE A 68 -1.63 11.07 -4.69
CA PHE A 68 -0.58 10.76 -5.65
C PHE A 68 -1.11 10.04 -6.90
N LEU A 69 -1.98 9.04 -6.73
CA LEU A 69 -2.56 8.26 -7.83
C LEU A 69 -3.65 9.04 -8.60
N GLY A 70 -4.40 9.91 -7.92
CA GLY A 70 -5.61 10.54 -8.43
C GLY A 70 -6.82 9.60 -8.54
N ARG A 71 -6.74 8.44 -7.89
CA ARG A 71 -7.76 7.38 -7.84
C ARG A 71 -7.49 6.48 -6.64
N ASP A 72 -8.44 5.61 -6.33
CA ASP A 72 -8.22 4.52 -5.38
C ASP A 72 -7.10 3.58 -5.84
N ARG A 73 -6.41 3.00 -4.84
CA ARG A 73 -5.34 2.04 -5.10
C ARG A 73 -5.89 0.76 -5.70
N SER A 74 -5.07 0.11 -6.53
CA SER A 74 -5.37 -1.16 -7.16
C SER A 74 -4.23 -2.14 -6.97
N ILE A 75 -4.56 -3.40 -6.68
CA ILE A 75 -3.58 -4.49 -6.64
C ILE A 75 -3.21 -5.01 -8.04
N GLN A 76 -3.97 -4.61 -9.07
CA GLN A 76 -3.82 -5.15 -10.42
C GLN A 76 -2.41 -4.96 -11.02
N PRO A 77 -1.75 -3.79 -10.85
CA PRO A 77 -0.37 -3.64 -11.34
C PRO A 77 0.59 -4.63 -10.71
N TYR A 78 0.46 -4.90 -9.41
CA TYR A 78 1.28 -5.90 -8.71
C TYR A 78 1.03 -7.31 -9.22
N LEU A 79 -0.24 -7.72 -9.37
CA LEU A 79 -0.58 -9.04 -9.91
C LEU A 79 -0.01 -9.25 -11.31
N LYS A 80 -0.02 -8.21 -12.14
CA LYS A 80 0.61 -8.24 -13.46
C LYS A 80 2.12 -8.51 -13.38
N THR A 81 2.83 -7.94 -12.39
CA THR A 81 4.27 -8.24 -12.18
C THR A 81 4.52 -9.70 -11.78
N LEU A 82 3.55 -10.34 -11.12
CA LEU A 82 3.60 -11.75 -10.75
C LEU A 82 3.15 -12.69 -11.88
N GLY A 83 2.76 -12.16 -13.05
CA GLY A 83 2.23 -12.94 -14.16
C GLY A 83 0.81 -13.47 -13.94
N ILE A 84 0.05 -12.88 -13.01
CA ILE A 84 -1.32 -13.27 -12.69
C ILE A 84 -2.28 -12.37 -13.47
N GLU A 85 -2.99 -12.94 -14.44
CA GLU A 85 -4.07 -12.26 -15.16
C GLU A 85 -5.39 -12.44 -14.40
N THR A 86 -5.97 -11.36 -13.88
CA THR A 86 -7.29 -11.41 -13.24
C THR A 86 -8.37 -11.22 -14.32
N PRO A 87 -9.34 -12.13 -14.50
CA PRO A 87 -10.48 -11.86 -15.36
C PRO A 87 -11.22 -10.62 -14.83
N ALA A 88 -11.59 -9.71 -15.73
CA ALA A 88 -12.25 -8.46 -15.36
C ALA A 88 -13.52 -8.78 -14.54
N LYS A 89 -13.49 -8.40 -13.25
CA LYS A 89 -14.55 -8.57 -12.23
C LYS A 89 -14.52 -9.90 -11.47
N ALA A 90 -13.49 -10.12 -10.63
CA ALA A 90 -13.66 -10.93 -9.44
C ALA A 90 -14.33 -10.07 -8.36
N GLU A 91 -15.47 -10.55 -7.87
CA GLU A 91 -16.47 -9.87 -7.06
C GLU A 91 -15.91 -9.13 -5.84
N SER A 92 -16.59 -8.03 -5.50
CA SER A 92 -16.46 -7.30 -4.24
C SER A 92 -16.47 -8.28 -3.08
N ARG A 93 -15.31 -8.51 -2.46
CA ARG A 93 -15.24 -9.13 -1.14
C ARG A 93 -16.13 -8.30 -0.21
N PRO A 94 -17.10 -8.89 0.51
CA PRO A 94 -17.87 -8.15 1.50
C PRO A 94 -16.90 -7.52 2.52
N PRO A 95 -17.27 -6.38 3.15
CA PRO A 95 -16.44 -5.76 4.17
C PRO A 95 -16.07 -6.84 5.19
N ALA A 96 -14.78 -6.91 5.53
CA ALA A 96 -14.27 -7.90 6.48
C ALA A 96 -15.18 -7.88 7.71
N GLU A 97 -15.83 -9.01 8.00
CA GLU A 97 -16.47 -9.23 9.29
C GLU A 97 -15.49 -8.82 10.37
N SER A 98 -15.98 -8.02 11.31
CA SER A 98 -15.26 -7.58 12.50
C SER A 98 -14.48 -8.74 13.09
N ASP A 99 -13.17 -8.58 13.17
CA ASP A 99 -12.26 -9.50 13.82
C ASP A 99 -12.84 -9.93 15.18
N PRO A 100 -13.19 -11.22 15.39
CA PRO A 100 -13.76 -11.68 16.65
C PRO A 100 -12.75 -11.60 17.81
N GLY A 101 -11.51 -11.17 17.57
CA GLY A 101 -10.48 -10.94 18.58
C GLY A 101 -10.32 -9.49 19.07
N ALA A 102 -11.06 -8.51 18.51
CA ALA A 102 -10.96 -7.12 19.00
C ALA A 102 -11.69 -6.98 20.35
N ALA A 103 -10.93 -6.96 21.45
CA ALA A 103 -11.46 -6.68 22.78
C ALA A 103 -12.22 -5.34 22.78
N PRO A 104 -13.43 -5.26 23.38
CA PRO A 104 -14.20 -4.03 23.40
C PRO A 104 -13.42 -2.91 24.13
N PRO A 105 -13.55 -1.64 23.68
CA PRO A 105 -12.91 -0.52 24.36
C PRO A 105 -13.40 -0.45 25.81
N GLN A 106 -12.46 -0.46 26.76
CA GLN A 106 -12.79 -0.32 28.17
C GLN A 106 -13.44 1.06 28.41
N PRO A 107 -14.51 1.14 29.22
CA PRO A 107 -15.11 2.42 29.56
C PRO A 107 -14.09 3.32 30.29
N PRO A 108 -14.19 4.65 30.15
CA PRO A 108 -13.32 5.57 30.87
C PRO A 108 -13.46 5.33 32.37
N LYS A 109 -12.31 5.17 33.05
CA LYS A 109 -12.25 5.11 34.51
C LYS A 109 -12.71 6.46 35.10
N PRO A 110 -13.37 6.45 36.28
CA PRO A 110 -13.93 7.65 36.90
C PRO A 110 -12.87 8.70 37.22
#